data_AF-A0A8D2HWH5-F1
#
_entry.id   AF-A0A8D2HWH5-F1
#
_cell.length_a   1.000
_cell.length_b   1.000
_cell.length_c   1.000
_cell.angle_alpha   90.00
_cell.angle_beta   90.00
_cell.angle_gamma   90.00
#
_symmetry.space_group_name_H-M   'P 1'
#
loop_
_entity.id
_entity.type
_entity.pdbx_description
1 polymer ?
#
loop_
_entity_poly.entity_id
_entity_poly.type
_entity_poly.pdbx_seq_one_letter_code
_entity_poly.pdbx_strand_id
1 'polypeptide(L)'
;FRKGPGVKSSAGHTSVKQYARRGQHSEKSSNCSISLDRMPSEILLKIFSYLDAVNLLCAGCASRRFYHLANDNFIWLRIYSTVFSPKRSNWKVNSVEETTVSVSGLSVEDKEAGYWKKEFIAKQITSVKTALAQVLQPVSPYTGLPVKTKEALRISGLGWAIVLREKSGKEYIMQHVDLSLNDTSVTVVWYGKNWPCLATLTTLDLCGVTPVFMDRHKPPAKNGPRWHSLIAKYDLSHLTESTMIGCDRLVQIFCLHPGLLVGLWKKEEELAFVMANLHFHHLVERSTLGSASVPYELPLHSPFLDDSPEYGLHGYQLHVDMHGGGVFYLCGTFRNLFTKKGCIEDGYVKLVVINFKNNREHLPLIGKVGLAWKTNIFDGFIKSCSIVDITLLDEHRKPFWCLSSPVCMRSAACPSDGPNFLGQTYYVDYMDTEGRVHAELVWIEETEEYFIVSLVLYLSVAKINHWFGQN
;
A
#
# COMPACT_ATOMS: atom_id res chain seq x y z
N PHE A 1 -39.87 43.46 -15.67
CA PHE A 1 -40.66 44.31 -16.58
C PHE A 1 -41.48 43.43 -17.51
N ARG A 2 -42.81 43.70 -17.60
CA ARG A 2 -43.90 43.14 -18.46
C ARG A 2 -44.23 41.63 -18.27
N LYS A 3 -45.34 41.23 -17.60
CA LYS A 3 -46.80 41.29 -17.96
C LYS A 3 -47.03 40.76 -19.39
N GLY A 4 -47.53 39.52 -19.62
CA GLY A 4 -48.93 39.04 -19.45
C GLY A 4 -49.74 39.29 -20.75
N PRO A 5 -51.00 38.82 -20.96
CA PRO A 5 -51.79 37.76 -20.32
C PRO A 5 -52.60 36.86 -21.32
N GLY A 6 -53.18 35.76 -20.83
CA GLY A 6 -54.65 35.57 -20.85
C GLY A 6 -55.11 34.34 -21.67
N VAL A 7 -56.29 33.75 -21.50
CA VAL A 7 -57.42 33.95 -20.58
C VAL A 7 -58.44 32.82 -20.90
N LYS A 8 -59.08 32.22 -19.87
CA LYS A 8 -60.45 31.62 -19.84
C LYS A 8 -60.77 30.40 -20.75
N SER A 9 -61.69 29.49 -20.45
CA SER A 9 -62.66 29.29 -19.34
C SER A 9 -63.39 27.94 -19.53
N SER A 10 -64.02 27.50 -18.43
CA SER A 10 -65.31 26.77 -18.34
C SER A 10 -65.42 25.37 -18.96
N ALA A 11 -65.53 24.31 -18.16
CA ALA A 11 -66.71 23.85 -17.41
C ALA A 11 -67.77 23.16 -18.31
N GLY A 12 -68.12 21.92 -17.95
CA GLY A 12 -69.20 21.17 -18.58
C GLY A 12 -69.22 19.69 -18.18
N HIS A 13 -69.80 19.40 -17.02
CA HIS A 13 -70.27 18.07 -16.61
C HIS A 13 -71.45 17.61 -17.49
N THR A 14 -71.50 16.32 -17.86
CA THR A 14 -72.69 15.41 -17.90
C THR A 14 -72.28 14.11 -18.60
N SER A 15 -72.07 13.00 -17.87
CA SER A 15 -73.05 11.95 -17.53
C SER A 15 -73.39 10.97 -18.67
N VAL A 16 -72.93 9.72 -18.46
CA VAL A 16 -73.58 8.43 -18.75
C VAL A 16 -73.91 8.08 -20.21
N LYS A 17 -73.24 7.03 -20.71
CA LYS A 17 -73.91 5.95 -21.45
C LYS A 17 -73.15 4.64 -21.26
N GLN A 18 -73.76 3.73 -20.51
CA GLN A 18 -73.46 2.31 -20.52
C GLN A 18 -73.78 1.74 -21.90
N TYR A 19 -72.86 0.97 -22.48
CA TYR A 19 -73.19 -0.11 -23.41
C TYR A 19 -72.50 -1.38 -22.94
N ALA A 20 -73.31 -2.41 -22.75
CA ALA A 20 -72.92 -3.72 -22.27
C ALA A 20 -72.37 -4.60 -23.40
N ARG A 21 -71.43 -5.46 -23.01
CA ARG A 21 -71.09 -6.80 -23.56
C ARG A 21 -70.63 -6.91 -25.02
N ARG A 22 -69.34 -7.25 -25.17
CA ARG A 22 -68.96 -8.56 -25.74
C ARG A 22 -67.58 -8.98 -25.24
N GLY A 23 -67.50 -10.19 -24.72
CA GLY A 23 -66.26 -10.75 -24.20
C GLY A 23 -65.25 -11.01 -25.31
N GLN A 24 -64.00 -10.68 -25.01
CA GLN A 24 -62.84 -11.38 -25.54
C GLN A 24 -61.91 -11.58 -24.35
N HIS A 25 -61.94 -12.80 -23.82
CA HIS A 25 -60.82 -13.38 -23.10
C HIS A 25 -59.62 -13.35 -24.05
N SER A 26 -58.82 -12.29 -23.98
CA SER A 26 -57.46 -12.32 -24.50
C SER A 26 -56.60 -12.85 -23.36
N GLU A 27 -56.20 -14.10 -23.53
CA GLU A 27 -55.28 -14.82 -22.66
C GLU A 27 -54.10 -13.94 -22.31
N LYS A 28 -53.84 -13.82 -21.01
CA LYS A 28 -52.60 -13.29 -20.48
C LYS A 28 -51.46 -14.12 -21.07
N SER A 29 -50.73 -13.59 -22.05
CA SER A 29 -49.37 -14.05 -22.29
C SER A 29 -48.53 -13.57 -21.11
N SER A 30 -48.57 -14.30 -20.00
CA SER A 30 -47.55 -14.20 -18.99
C SER A 30 -46.25 -14.62 -19.67
N ASN A 31 -45.47 -13.64 -20.13
CA ASN A 31 -44.06 -13.83 -20.37
C ASN A 31 -43.48 -14.30 -19.04
N CYS A 32 -43.42 -15.61 -18.86
CA CYS A 32 -42.85 -16.25 -17.70
C CYS A 32 -41.34 -16.03 -17.84
N SER A 33 -40.88 -14.87 -17.40
CA SER A 33 -39.46 -14.69 -17.10
C SER A 33 -39.14 -15.77 -16.07
N ILE A 34 -38.46 -16.82 -16.50
CA ILE A 34 -37.94 -17.86 -15.61
C ILE A 34 -36.95 -17.15 -14.71
N SER A 35 -37.42 -16.75 -13.52
CA SER A 35 -36.53 -16.20 -12.51
C SER A 35 -35.72 -17.36 -11.95
N LEU A 36 -34.39 -17.23 -11.98
CA LEU A 36 -33.46 -18.19 -11.37
C LEU A 36 -33.82 -18.45 -9.89
N ASP A 37 -34.41 -17.48 -9.21
CA ASP A 37 -34.87 -17.61 -7.82
C ASP A 37 -36.02 -18.61 -7.63
N ARG A 38 -36.74 -18.96 -8.71
CA ARG A 38 -37.84 -19.94 -8.68
C ARG A 38 -37.42 -21.36 -9.06
N MET A 39 -36.18 -21.57 -9.50
CA MET A 39 -35.70 -22.91 -9.83
C MET A 39 -35.52 -23.78 -8.57
N PRO A 40 -35.68 -25.11 -8.66
CA PRO A 40 -35.31 -26.03 -7.59
C PRO A 40 -33.83 -25.93 -7.22
N SER A 41 -33.50 -26.21 -5.96
CA SER A 41 -32.13 -26.06 -5.44
C SER A 41 -31.15 -27.03 -6.12
N GLU A 42 -31.62 -28.20 -6.53
CA GLU A 42 -30.86 -29.24 -7.23
C GLU A 42 -30.37 -28.74 -8.60
N ILE A 43 -31.23 -28.00 -9.31
CA ILE A 43 -30.89 -27.39 -10.60
C ILE A 43 -29.89 -26.25 -10.40
N LEU A 44 -30.10 -25.41 -9.39
CA LEU A 44 -29.16 -24.33 -9.05
C LEU A 44 -27.79 -24.86 -8.63
N LEU A 45 -27.72 -25.93 -7.83
CA LEU A 45 -26.46 -26.59 -7.46
C LEU A 45 -25.78 -27.19 -8.69
N LYS A 46 -26.56 -27.76 -9.62
CA LYS A 46 -26.00 -28.25 -10.88
C LYS A 46 -25.40 -27.11 -11.71
N ILE A 47 -26.08 -25.97 -11.82
CA ILE A 47 -25.55 -24.77 -12.48
C ILE A 47 -24.29 -24.26 -11.77
N PHE A 48 -24.33 -24.14 -10.44
CA PHE A 48 -23.21 -23.66 -9.62
C PHE A 48 -21.99 -24.59 -9.71
N SER A 49 -22.19 -25.89 -9.95
CA SER A 49 -21.11 -26.85 -10.13
C SER A 49 -20.27 -26.62 -11.40
N TYR A 50 -20.72 -25.77 -12.31
CA TYR A 50 -19.96 -25.34 -13.51
C TYR A 50 -19.24 -24.00 -13.31
N LEU A 51 -19.48 -23.29 -12.20
CA LEU A 51 -18.81 -22.02 -11.91
C LEU A 51 -17.42 -22.28 -11.33
N ASP A 52 -16.48 -21.39 -11.65
CA ASP A 52 -15.19 -21.34 -10.95
C ASP A 52 -15.35 -20.74 -9.54
N ALA A 53 -14.29 -20.83 -8.73
CA ALA A 53 -14.31 -20.33 -7.35
C ALA A 53 -14.70 -18.84 -7.26
N VAL A 54 -14.25 -18.01 -8.20
CA VAL A 54 -14.54 -16.56 -8.20
C VAL A 54 -16.03 -16.33 -8.47
N ASN A 55 -16.57 -16.91 -9.53
CA ASN A 55 -17.97 -16.72 -9.92
C ASN A 55 -18.92 -17.36 -8.91
N LEU A 56 -18.52 -18.46 -8.27
CA LEU A 56 -19.29 -19.09 -7.19
C LEU A 56 -19.41 -18.18 -5.96
N LEU A 57 -18.34 -17.49 -5.58
CA LEU A 57 -18.40 -16.50 -4.49
C LEU A 57 -19.25 -15.29 -4.88
N CYS A 58 -19.11 -14.79 -6.10
CA CYS A 58 -19.95 -13.69 -6.61
C CYS A 58 -21.44 -14.07 -6.63
N ALA A 59 -21.78 -15.30 -7.04
CA ALA A 59 -23.15 -15.81 -6.99
C ALA A 59 -23.69 -15.82 -5.55
N GLY A 60 -22.86 -16.18 -4.57
CA GLY A 60 -23.20 -16.13 -3.15
C GLY A 60 -23.54 -14.73 -2.64
N CYS A 61 -23.09 -13.65 -3.29
CA CYS A 61 -23.42 -12.28 -2.94
C CYS A 61 -24.80 -11.81 -3.50
N ALA A 62 -25.44 -12.58 -4.39
CA ALA A 62 -26.65 -12.16 -5.07
C ALA A 62 -27.92 -12.28 -4.20
N SER A 63 -28.05 -13.36 -3.42
CA SER A 63 -29.21 -13.58 -2.54
C SER A 63 -28.85 -14.50 -1.37
N ARG A 64 -29.63 -14.47 -0.29
CA ARG A 64 -29.43 -15.37 0.86
C ARG A 64 -29.54 -16.85 0.43
N ARG A 65 -30.44 -17.16 -0.49
CA ARG A 65 -30.59 -18.52 -1.04
C ARG A 65 -29.31 -18.93 -1.78
N PHE A 66 -28.79 -18.06 -2.64
CA PHE A 66 -27.58 -18.35 -3.39
C PHE A 66 -26.35 -18.43 -2.48
N TYR A 67 -26.29 -17.64 -1.41
CA TYR A 67 -25.25 -17.74 -0.40
C TYR A 67 -25.18 -19.14 0.22
N HIS A 68 -26.33 -19.70 0.62
CA HIS A 68 -26.38 -21.04 1.19
C HIS A 68 -25.96 -22.11 0.17
N LEU A 69 -26.48 -22.05 -1.07
CA LEU A 69 -26.14 -23.00 -2.13
C LEU A 69 -24.68 -22.87 -2.61
N ALA A 70 -24.13 -21.67 -2.63
CA ALA A 70 -22.74 -21.42 -3.00
C ALA A 70 -21.75 -21.89 -1.92
N ASN A 71 -22.21 -22.19 -0.70
CA ASN A 71 -21.40 -22.79 0.35
C ASN A 71 -21.50 -24.33 0.37
N ASP A 72 -22.04 -24.94 -0.68
CA ASP A 72 -22.14 -26.40 -0.79
C ASP A 72 -20.76 -27.08 -0.76
N ASN A 73 -20.59 -28.02 0.17
CA ASN A 73 -19.32 -28.67 0.43
C ASN A 73 -18.87 -29.58 -0.73
N PHE A 74 -19.79 -30.15 -1.51
CA PHE A 74 -19.43 -31.01 -2.63
C PHE A 74 -18.86 -30.21 -3.81
N ILE A 75 -19.44 -29.03 -4.10
CA ILE A 75 -18.91 -28.13 -5.13
C ILE A 75 -17.49 -27.69 -4.76
N TRP A 76 -17.28 -27.24 -3.52
CA TRP A 76 -15.96 -26.79 -3.07
C TRP A 76 -14.92 -27.90 -2.97
N LEU A 77 -15.30 -29.11 -2.55
CA LEU A 77 -14.39 -30.26 -2.57
C LEU A 77 -13.97 -30.62 -4.00
N ARG A 78 -14.87 -30.52 -4.97
CA ARG A 78 -14.55 -30.73 -6.38
C ARG A 78 -13.53 -29.68 -6.86
N ILE A 79 -13.79 -28.39 -6.60
CA ILE A 79 -12.87 -27.30 -6.94
C ILE A 79 -11.50 -27.54 -6.29
N TYR A 80 -11.48 -27.84 -4.99
CA TYR A 80 -10.27 -28.13 -4.24
C TYR A 80 -9.47 -29.27 -4.88
N SER A 81 -10.12 -30.39 -5.16
CA SER A 81 -9.48 -31.53 -5.83
C SER A 81 -8.94 -31.15 -7.21
N THR A 82 -9.71 -30.44 -8.04
CA THR A 82 -9.23 -30.06 -9.38
C THR A 82 -7.98 -29.17 -9.36
N VAL A 83 -7.84 -28.30 -8.36
CA VAL A 83 -6.74 -27.33 -8.25
C VAL A 83 -5.52 -27.92 -7.54
N PHE A 84 -5.74 -28.77 -6.54
CA PHE A 84 -4.68 -29.29 -5.67
C PHE A 84 -4.41 -30.78 -5.82
N SER A 85 -5.12 -31.51 -6.69
CA SER A 85 -4.77 -32.91 -6.97
C SER A 85 -3.36 -32.98 -7.56
N PRO A 86 -2.52 -33.91 -7.06
CA PRO A 86 -1.25 -34.18 -7.71
C PRO A 86 -1.54 -34.58 -9.15
N LYS A 87 -0.92 -33.89 -10.13
CA LYS A 87 -0.87 -34.40 -11.49
C LYS A 87 -0.34 -35.83 -11.38
N ARG A 88 -1.03 -36.82 -11.96
CA ARG A 88 -0.54 -38.21 -12.06
C ARG A 88 0.84 -38.21 -12.71
N SER A 89 1.89 -38.04 -11.93
CA SER A 89 3.24 -38.41 -12.33
C SER A 89 3.28 -39.93 -12.22
N ASN A 90 3.56 -40.59 -13.33
CA ASN A 90 3.60 -42.05 -13.45
C ASN A 90 4.73 -42.71 -12.63
N TRP A 91 5.15 -42.16 -11.49
CA TRP A 91 6.22 -42.70 -10.64
C TRP A 91 5.75 -42.83 -9.19
N LYS A 92 5.62 -44.10 -8.79
CA LYS A 92 5.54 -44.71 -7.44
C LYS A 92 5.01 -43.84 -6.28
N VAL A 93 3.75 -44.17 -5.94
CA VAL A 93 3.11 -44.21 -4.63
C VAL A 93 4.05 -44.05 -3.43
N ASN A 94 3.90 -42.93 -2.74
CA ASN A 94 3.73 -42.84 -1.28
C ASN A 94 3.47 -41.37 -0.93
N SER A 95 2.22 -40.92 -0.95
CA SER A 95 1.87 -39.63 -0.33
C SER A 95 0.59 -39.73 0.47
N VAL A 96 0.68 -39.34 1.74
CA VAL A 96 -0.40 -39.29 2.74
C VAL A 96 -1.54 -38.35 2.29
N GLU A 97 -1.28 -37.44 1.34
CA GLU A 97 -2.28 -36.54 0.75
C GLU A 97 -3.30 -37.26 -0.14
N GLU A 98 -2.92 -38.34 -0.83
CA GLU A 98 -3.82 -39.09 -1.72
C GLU A 98 -4.85 -39.92 -0.92
N THR A 99 -4.43 -40.45 0.23
CA THR A 99 -5.28 -41.18 1.19
C THR A 99 -6.17 -40.24 2.00
N THR A 100 -5.73 -39.02 2.32
CA THR A 100 -6.55 -38.05 3.07
C THR A 100 -7.64 -37.44 2.20
N VAL A 101 -7.41 -37.18 0.90
CA VAL A 101 -8.46 -36.68 0.00
C VAL A 101 -9.54 -37.74 -0.26
N SER A 102 -9.16 -39.02 -0.42
CA SER A 102 -10.12 -40.12 -0.61
C SER A 102 -10.95 -40.42 0.65
N VAL A 103 -10.35 -40.37 1.85
CA VAL A 103 -11.08 -40.47 3.13
C VAL A 103 -11.96 -39.23 3.39
N SER A 104 -11.54 -38.05 2.91
CA SER A 104 -12.30 -36.82 3.10
C SER A 104 -13.59 -36.75 2.27
N GLY A 105 -13.71 -37.54 1.20
CA GLY A 105 -14.93 -37.67 0.38
C GLY A 105 -16.08 -38.42 1.09
N LEU A 106 -15.74 -39.32 2.01
CA LEU A 106 -16.71 -40.09 2.81
C LEU A 106 -17.19 -39.32 4.06
N SER A 107 -16.55 -38.21 4.42
CA SER A 107 -16.88 -37.37 5.60
C SER A 107 -17.42 -35.97 5.23
N VAL A 108 -17.79 -35.75 3.97
CA VAL A 108 -18.26 -34.43 3.48
C VAL A 108 -19.61 -34.06 4.08
N GLU A 109 -20.46 -35.05 4.32
CA GLU A 109 -21.83 -34.90 4.85
C GLU A 109 -21.84 -34.46 6.32
N ASP A 110 -20.83 -34.84 7.10
CA ASP A 110 -20.70 -34.52 8.53
C ASP A 110 -20.11 -33.12 8.79
N LYS A 111 -19.64 -32.43 7.74
CA LYS A 111 -18.95 -31.14 7.88
C LYS A 111 -19.92 -29.97 7.71
N GLU A 112 -19.71 -28.93 8.52
CA GLU A 112 -20.47 -27.68 8.43
C GLU A 112 -20.46 -27.11 7.00
N ALA A 113 -21.57 -26.48 6.60
CA ALA A 113 -21.68 -25.83 5.30
C ALA A 113 -20.57 -24.79 5.10
N GLY A 114 -19.88 -24.85 3.96
CA GLY A 114 -18.78 -23.96 3.63
C GLY A 114 -17.44 -24.33 4.26
N TYR A 115 -17.31 -25.49 4.92
CA TYR A 115 -16.02 -26.00 5.41
C TYR A 115 -14.99 -26.05 4.29
N TRP A 116 -15.31 -26.69 3.16
CA TRP A 116 -14.36 -26.85 2.05
C TRP A 116 -14.02 -25.53 1.35
N LYS A 117 -14.93 -24.55 1.40
CA LYS A 117 -14.66 -23.18 0.96
C LYS A 117 -13.58 -22.53 1.82
N LYS A 118 -13.69 -22.63 3.15
CA LYS A 118 -12.71 -22.09 4.09
C LYS A 118 -11.34 -22.75 3.90
N GLU A 119 -11.31 -24.09 3.81
CA GLU A 119 -10.09 -24.85 3.55
C GLU A 119 -9.43 -24.48 2.22
N PHE A 120 -10.22 -24.36 1.15
CA PHE A 120 -9.71 -23.96 -0.16
C PHE A 120 -9.07 -22.57 -0.12
N ILE A 121 -9.74 -21.58 0.47
CA ILE A 121 -9.22 -20.21 0.62
C ILE A 121 -7.96 -20.21 1.49
N ALA A 122 -7.96 -20.92 2.61
CA ALA A 122 -6.81 -21.03 3.49
C ALA A 122 -5.60 -21.64 2.78
N LYS A 123 -5.79 -22.73 2.03
CA LYS A 123 -4.71 -23.38 1.27
C LYS A 123 -4.15 -22.48 0.16
N GLN A 124 -5.00 -21.70 -0.52
CA GLN A 124 -4.55 -20.69 -1.50
C GLN A 124 -3.69 -19.61 -0.86
N ILE A 125 -4.15 -19.02 0.25
CA ILE A 125 -3.40 -17.99 0.98
C ILE A 125 -2.06 -18.55 1.46
N THR A 126 -2.05 -19.74 2.04
CA THR A 126 -0.82 -20.41 2.50
C THR A 126 0.13 -20.68 1.33
N SER A 127 -0.36 -21.14 0.18
CA SER A 127 0.48 -21.37 -1.00
C SER A 127 1.16 -20.09 -1.49
N VAL A 128 0.44 -18.96 -1.53
CA VAL A 128 1.01 -17.66 -1.88
C VAL A 128 2.06 -17.22 -0.85
N LYS A 129 1.74 -17.34 0.45
CA LYS A 129 2.69 -16.99 1.53
C LYS A 129 3.97 -17.82 1.45
N THR A 130 3.88 -19.12 1.21
CA THR A 130 5.06 -20.00 1.04
C THR A 130 5.88 -19.64 -0.19
N ALA A 131 5.24 -19.35 -1.32
CA ALA A 131 5.94 -18.91 -2.53
C ALA A 131 6.66 -17.57 -2.31
N LEU A 132 6.03 -16.63 -1.62
CA LEU A 132 6.65 -15.34 -1.29
C LEU A 132 7.84 -15.52 -0.35
N ALA A 133 7.71 -16.36 0.68
CA ALA A 133 8.81 -16.66 1.59
C ALA A 133 10.03 -17.18 0.82
N GLN A 134 9.84 -18.09 -0.15
CA GLN A 134 10.92 -18.62 -0.99
C GLN A 134 11.55 -17.57 -1.90
N VAL A 135 10.74 -16.72 -2.53
CA VAL A 135 11.23 -15.66 -3.44
C VAL A 135 11.99 -14.57 -2.69
N LEU A 136 11.63 -14.30 -1.44
CA LEU A 136 12.23 -13.25 -0.60
C LEU A 136 13.46 -13.71 0.19
N GLN A 137 13.77 -15.02 0.25
CA GLN A 137 14.97 -15.54 0.93
C GLN A 137 16.30 -14.88 0.49
N PRO A 138 16.58 -14.64 -0.82
CA PRO A 138 17.83 -14.02 -1.21
C PRO A 138 17.85 -12.54 -0.84
N VAL A 139 18.77 -12.18 0.06
CA VAL A 139 19.00 -10.81 0.54
C VAL A 139 20.26 -10.22 -0.08
N SER A 140 20.20 -8.96 -0.50
CA SER A 140 21.34 -8.22 -1.04
C SER A 140 22.35 -7.93 0.08
N PRO A 141 23.64 -8.26 -0.09
CA PRO A 141 24.66 -7.90 0.89
C PRO A 141 24.93 -6.38 0.94
N TYR A 142 24.48 -5.62 -0.06
CA TYR A 142 24.72 -4.19 -0.16
C TYR A 142 23.61 -3.34 0.48
N THR A 143 22.37 -3.84 0.48
CA THR A 143 21.23 -3.10 1.02
C THR A 143 20.56 -3.83 2.18
N GLY A 144 20.88 -5.09 2.44
CA GLY A 144 20.17 -5.90 3.44
C GLY A 144 18.71 -6.17 3.09
N LEU A 145 18.30 -5.89 1.85
CA LEU A 145 16.92 -6.03 1.37
C LEU A 145 16.74 -7.23 0.43
N PRO A 146 15.53 -7.80 0.31
CA PRO A 146 15.27 -8.89 -0.63
C PRO A 146 15.56 -8.49 -2.08
N VAL A 147 16.37 -9.28 -2.78
CA VAL A 147 16.81 -9.00 -4.17
C VAL A 147 15.64 -9.07 -5.15
N LYS A 148 14.65 -9.91 -4.84
CA LYS A 148 13.54 -10.27 -5.73
C LYS A 148 12.22 -9.61 -5.36
N THR A 149 12.23 -8.47 -4.65
CA THR A 149 11.00 -7.76 -4.27
C THR A 149 10.10 -7.48 -5.48
N LYS A 150 10.67 -7.01 -6.60
CA LYS A 150 9.91 -6.75 -7.84
C LYS A 150 9.24 -8.02 -8.40
N GLU A 151 9.92 -9.16 -8.32
CA GLU A 151 9.37 -10.47 -8.73
C GLU A 151 8.27 -10.93 -7.75
N ALA A 152 8.48 -10.76 -6.45
CA ALA A 152 7.49 -11.07 -5.42
C ALA A 152 6.18 -10.29 -5.59
N LEU A 153 6.26 -8.99 -5.91
CA LEU A 153 5.09 -8.16 -6.22
C LEU A 153 4.32 -8.69 -7.43
N ARG A 154 5.03 -9.11 -8.49
CA ARG A 154 4.42 -9.66 -9.70
C ARG A 154 3.77 -11.03 -9.46
N ILE A 155 4.42 -11.92 -8.72
CA ILE A 155 3.92 -13.27 -8.42
C ILE A 155 2.71 -13.23 -7.50
N SER A 156 2.72 -12.38 -6.48
CA SER A 156 1.59 -12.23 -5.56
C SER A 156 0.42 -11.44 -6.15
N GLY A 157 0.66 -10.65 -7.20
CA GLY A 157 -0.27 -9.63 -7.66
C GLY A 157 -0.66 -8.64 -6.55
N LEU A 158 0.26 -8.43 -5.60
CA LEU A 158 0.08 -7.49 -4.51
C LEU A 158 -0.08 -6.08 -5.10
N GLY A 159 -1.14 -5.41 -4.67
CA GLY A 159 -1.33 -3.98 -4.86
C GLY A 159 -1.62 -3.31 -3.53
N TRP A 160 -1.92 -2.02 -3.57
CA TRP A 160 -2.31 -1.26 -2.40
C TRP A 160 -3.64 -0.53 -2.62
N ALA A 161 -4.35 -0.33 -1.53
CA ALA A 161 -5.56 0.46 -1.48
C ALA A 161 -5.56 1.34 -0.22
N ILE A 162 -6.25 2.47 -0.33
CA ILE A 162 -6.59 3.29 0.83
C ILE A 162 -8.06 3.07 1.17
N VAL A 163 -8.36 3.02 2.46
CA VAL A 163 -9.73 3.01 2.99
C VAL A 163 -9.96 4.32 3.72
N LEU A 164 -10.78 5.19 3.15
CA LEU A 164 -11.17 6.46 3.75
C LEU A 164 -12.44 6.24 4.57
N ARG A 165 -12.43 6.66 5.83
CA ARG A 165 -13.58 6.52 6.73
C ARG A 165 -14.14 7.89 7.09
N GLU A 166 -15.46 8.02 7.02
CA GLU A 166 -16.19 9.20 7.47
C GLU A 166 -16.53 9.14 8.96
N LYS A 167 -16.84 10.31 9.55
CA LYS A 167 -17.47 10.42 10.89
C LYS A 167 -18.78 9.62 11.00
N SER A 168 -19.48 9.44 9.88
CA SER A 168 -20.72 8.65 9.76
C SER A 168 -20.50 7.13 9.88
N GLY A 169 -19.24 6.67 9.79
CA GLY A 169 -18.90 5.25 9.68
C GLY A 169 -18.90 4.71 8.24
N LYS A 170 -19.22 5.54 7.23
CA LYS A 170 -19.14 5.16 5.82
C LYS A 170 -17.69 5.00 5.38
N GLU A 171 -17.40 3.94 4.64
CA GLU A 171 -16.06 3.62 4.14
C GLU A 171 -15.98 3.70 2.61
N TYR A 172 -14.87 4.23 2.10
CA TYR A 172 -14.54 4.28 0.68
C TYR A 172 -13.22 3.57 0.43
N ILE A 173 -13.26 2.50 -0.36
CA ILE A 173 -12.06 1.74 -0.72
C ILE A 173 -11.60 2.19 -2.10
N MET A 174 -10.37 2.71 -2.18
CA MET A 174 -9.77 3.20 -3.42
C MET A 174 -8.50 2.42 -3.73
N GLN A 175 -8.49 1.73 -4.87
CA GLN A 175 -7.29 1.06 -5.39
C GLN A 175 -6.32 2.10 -5.94
N HIS A 176 -5.02 1.84 -5.82
CA HIS A 176 -4.00 2.70 -6.42
C HIS A 176 -4.15 2.77 -7.94
N VAL A 177 -3.74 3.90 -8.51
CA VAL A 177 -3.82 4.16 -9.95
C VAL A 177 -2.45 4.05 -10.60
N ASP A 178 -1.41 4.45 -9.87
CA ASP A 178 -0.04 4.41 -10.37
C ASP A 178 0.93 3.89 -9.31
N LEU A 179 2.06 3.37 -9.78
CA LEU A 179 3.10 2.74 -8.98
C LEU A 179 4.46 2.96 -9.64
N SER A 180 5.43 3.51 -8.88
CA SER A 180 6.83 3.57 -9.31
C SER A 180 7.73 2.84 -8.33
N LEU A 181 8.58 1.95 -8.85
CA LEU A 181 9.55 1.19 -8.08
C LEU A 181 10.89 1.91 -8.08
N ASN A 182 11.37 2.26 -6.89
CA ASN A 182 12.66 2.91 -6.66
C ASN A 182 13.72 1.85 -6.31
N ASP A 183 14.92 2.24 -5.85
CA ASP A 183 15.98 1.28 -5.53
C ASP A 183 15.65 0.50 -4.26
N THR A 184 15.23 1.20 -3.20
CA THR A 184 14.90 0.61 -1.88
C THR A 184 13.45 0.83 -1.44
N SER A 185 12.62 1.48 -2.27
CA SER A 185 11.22 1.78 -1.93
C SER A 185 10.26 1.63 -3.12
N VAL A 186 8.97 1.71 -2.82
CA VAL A 186 7.92 1.89 -3.81
C VAL A 186 7.08 3.13 -3.49
N THR A 187 6.81 3.92 -4.51
CA THR A 187 5.87 5.03 -4.43
C THR A 187 4.55 4.60 -5.05
N VAL A 188 3.49 4.64 -4.26
CA VAL A 188 2.13 4.28 -4.67
C VAL A 188 1.28 5.55 -4.74
N VAL A 189 0.53 5.75 -5.82
CA VAL A 189 -0.24 6.99 -6.04
C VAL A 189 -1.72 6.70 -6.29
N TRP A 190 -2.56 7.51 -5.63
CA TRP A 190 -4.00 7.57 -5.82
C TRP A 190 -4.39 8.96 -6.30
N TYR A 191 -5.14 9.02 -7.40
CA TYR A 191 -5.80 10.23 -7.89
C TYR A 191 -7.08 9.83 -8.62
N GLY A 192 -8.08 10.72 -8.64
CA GLY A 192 -9.38 10.39 -9.17
C GLY A 192 -10.31 11.59 -9.20
N LYS A 193 -11.47 11.41 -9.84
CA LYS A 193 -12.53 12.44 -9.85
C LYS A 193 -13.50 12.30 -8.66
N ASN A 194 -13.52 11.11 -8.03
CA ASN A 194 -14.54 10.73 -7.06
C ASN A 194 -13.94 10.64 -5.65
N TRP A 195 -13.30 11.71 -5.19
CA TRP A 195 -12.86 11.80 -3.80
C TRP A 195 -14.05 12.13 -2.89
N PRO A 196 -14.18 11.47 -1.73
CA PRO A 196 -15.09 11.95 -0.70
C PRO A 196 -14.61 13.30 -0.16
N CYS A 197 -15.56 14.13 0.30
CA CYS A 197 -15.26 15.46 0.83
C CYS A 197 -14.34 15.36 2.06
N LEU A 198 -13.22 16.07 2.04
CA LEU A 198 -12.19 16.00 3.08
C LEU A 198 -12.77 16.29 4.47
N ALA A 199 -13.66 17.28 4.60
CA ALA A 199 -14.26 17.69 5.87
C ALA A 199 -15.07 16.58 6.57
N THR A 200 -15.51 15.57 5.82
CA THR A 200 -16.28 14.43 6.35
C THR A 200 -15.41 13.28 6.83
N LEU A 201 -14.14 13.24 6.40
CA LEU A 201 -13.20 12.16 6.67
C LEU A 201 -12.58 12.28 8.06
N THR A 202 -12.31 11.14 8.67
CA THR A 202 -11.59 11.03 9.95
C THR A 202 -10.28 10.29 9.79
N THR A 203 -10.31 9.12 9.16
CA THR A 203 -9.13 8.26 9.06
C THR A 203 -8.88 7.80 7.63
N LEU A 204 -7.61 7.60 7.33
CA LEU A 204 -7.13 6.91 6.14
C LEU A 204 -6.38 5.66 6.59
N ASP A 205 -6.86 4.49 6.19
CA ASP A 205 -6.17 3.22 6.43
C ASP A 205 -5.46 2.81 5.14
N LEU A 206 -4.13 2.66 5.18
CA LEU A 206 -3.35 2.15 4.06
C LEU A 206 -3.23 0.63 4.16
N CYS A 207 -3.68 -0.07 3.14
CA CYS A 207 -3.72 -1.54 3.12
C CYS A 207 -2.99 -2.12 1.91
N GLY A 208 -2.22 -3.18 2.15
CA GLY A 208 -1.83 -4.14 1.12
C GLY A 208 -3.04 -4.98 0.71
N VAL A 209 -3.14 -5.27 -0.58
CA VAL A 209 -4.29 -5.94 -1.20
C VAL A 209 -3.79 -7.06 -2.10
N THR A 210 -4.02 -8.30 -1.68
CA THR A 210 -3.59 -9.49 -2.42
C THR A 210 -4.80 -10.29 -2.87
N PRO A 211 -4.89 -10.66 -4.16
CA PRO A 211 -6.00 -11.48 -4.62
C PRO A 211 -5.93 -12.90 -4.04
N VAL A 212 -7.09 -13.41 -3.62
CA VAL A 212 -7.23 -14.76 -3.02
C VAL A 212 -6.90 -15.85 -4.03
N PHE A 213 -7.27 -15.65 -5.29
CA PHE A 213 -7.09 -16.63 -6.35
C PHE A 213 -6.14 -16.07 -7.40
N MET A 214 -4.99 -16.74 -7.53
CA MET A 214 -3.99 -16.50 -8.57
C MET A 214 -4.09 -17.62 -9.60
N ASP A 215 -4.63 -17.31 -10.77
CA ASP A 215 -4.46 -18.17 -11.94
C ASP A 215 -3.10 -17.82 -12.57
N ARG A 216 -2.19 -18.80 -12.68
CA ARG A 216 -0.87 -18.60 -13.31
C ARG A 216 -0.97 -18.10 -14.75
N HIS A 217 -2.12 -18.27 -15.39
CA HIS A 217 -2.33 -17.97 -16.80
C HIS A 217 -3.25 -16.77 -17.06
N LYS A 218 -3.87 -16.20 -16.02
CA LYS A 218 -4.78 -15.05 -16.17
C LYS A 218 -4.50 -13.97 -15.12
N PRO A 219 -4.54 -12.70 -15.52
CA PRO A 219 -4.46 -11.62 -14.54
C PRO A 219 -5.63 -11.72 -13.56
N PRO A 220 -5.44 -11.30 -12.29
CA PRO A 220 -6.50 -11.30 -11.30
C PRO A 220 -7.71 -10.52 -11.78
N ALA A 221 -8.92 -11.05 -11.56
CA ALA A 221 -10.14 -10.34 -11.89
C ALA A 221 -10.17 -8.98 -11.15
N LYS A 222 -10.54 -7.91 -11.86
CA LYS A 222 -10.54 -6.53 -11.33
C LYS A 222 -11.32 -6.43 -10.00
N ASN A 223 -12.44 -7.13 -9.91
CA ASN A 223 -13.32 -7.18 -8.74
C ASN A 223 -13.29 -8.56 -8.03
N GLY A 224 -12.21 -9.33 -8.21
CA GLY A 224 -12.05 -10.63 -7.56
C GLY A 224 -11.89 -10.49 -6.03
N PRO A 225 -12.13 -11.58 -5.28
CA PRO A 225 -11.93 -11.60 -3.84
C PRO A 225 -10.46 -11.34 -3.52
N ARG A 226 -10.25 -10.41 -2.60
CA ARG A 226 -8.94 -9.95 -2.14
C ARG A 226 -8.91 -10.00 -0.62
N TRP A 227 -7.76 -10.33 -0.06
CA TRP A 227 -7.52 -10.14 1.36
C TRP A 227 -6.73 -8.86 1.57
N HIS A 228 -7.03 -8.16 2.67
CA HIS A 228 -6.43 -6.89 3.04
C HIS A 228 -5.48 -7.09 4.22
N SER A 229 -4.35 -6.41 4.18
CA SER A 229 -3.40 -6.31 5.29
C SER A 229 -3.15 -4.85 5.58
N LEU A 230 -3.54 -4.40 6.78
CA LEU A 230 -3.31 -3.03 7.22
C LEU A 230 -1.82 -2.78 7.37
N ILE A 231 -1.34 -1.66 6.81
CA ILE A 231 0.07 -1.24 6.88
C ILE A 231 0.22 -0.09 7.87
N ALA A 232 -0.67 0.91 7.79
CA ALA A 232 -0.66 2.08 8.64
C ALA A 232 -2.04 2.74 8.67
N LYS A 233 -2.34 3.43 9.77
CA LYS A 233 -3.53 4.26 9.94
C LYS A 233 -3.10 5.70 10.13
N TYR A 234 -3.82 6.62 9.50
CA TYR A 234 -3.54 8.05 9.55
C TYR A 234 -4.79 8.80 9.96
N ASP A 235 -4.61 9.84 10.77
CA ASP A 235 -5.67 10.78 11.11
C ASP A 235 -5.69 11.90 10.07
N LEU A 236 -6.87 12.13 9.48
CA LEU A 236 -7.11 13.20 8.51
C LEU A 236 -7.78 14.43 9.14
N SER A 237 -8.25 14.32 10.39
CA SER A 237 -9.05 15.35 11.06
C SER A 237 -8.28 16.67 11.20
N HIS A 238 -6.96 16.59 11.37
CA HIS A 238 -6.05 17.71 11.58
C HIS A 238 -5.11 17.95 10.39
N LEU A 239 -5.48 17.51 9.18
CA LEU A 239 -4.60 17.60 8.01
C LEU A 239 -4.18 19.04 7.70
N THR A 240 -5.10 20.01 7.77
CA THR A 240 -4.81 21.43 7.51
C THR A 240 -4.00 22.08 8.64
N GLU A 241 -4.01 21.50 9.84
CA GLU A 241 -3.19 21.93 10.98
C GLU A 241 -1.77 21.31 10.92
N SER A 242 -1.58 20.28 10.09
CA SER A 242 -0.27 19.67 9.88
C SER A 242 0.65 20.58 9.06
N THR A 243 1.96 20.45 9.28
CA THR A 243 2.96 21.29 8.60
C THR A 243 2.95 21.04 7.09
N MET A 244 2.54 22.05 6.33
CA MET A 244 2.67 22.04 4.87
C MET A 244 4.14 21.85 4.48
N ILE A 245 4.42 20.85 3.64
CA ILE A 245 5.78 20.55 3.15
C ILE A 245 6.13 21.43 1.96
N GLY A 246 5.18 21.67 1.06
CA GLY A 246 5.44 22.41 -0.18
C GLY A 246 4.16 22.68 -0.96
N CYS A 247 4.29 23.45 -2.04
CA CYS A 247 3.17 23.76 -2.91
C CYS A 247 3.64 24.17 -4.31
N ASP A 248 2.72 24.11 -5.27
CA ASP A 248 2.90 24.73 -6.58
C ASP A 248 1.74 25.68 -6.91
N ARG A 249 1.45 25.93 -8.18
CA ARG A 249 0.36 26.83 -8.58
C ARG A 249 -1.04 26.27 -8.28
N LEU A 250 -1.19 24.95 -8.21
CA LEU A 250 -2.48 24.27 -8.14
C LEU A 250 -2.69 23.55 -6.81
N VAL A 251 -1.64 22.94 -6.26
CA VAL A 251 -1.74 22.08 -5.08
C VAL A 251 -0.83 22.54 -3.96
N GLN A 252 -1.19 22.14 -2.74
CA GLN A 252 -0.37 22.17 -1.54
C GLN A 252 -0.27 20.75 -0.98
N ILE A 253 0.89 20.40 -0.43
CA ILE A 253 1.17 19.04 0.03
C ILE A 253 1.50 19.01 1.53
N PHE A 254 1.01 17.96 2.18
CA PHE A 254 1.17 17.69 3.61
C PHE A 254 1.78 16.31 3.83
N CYS A 255 2.64 16.16 4.83
CA CYS A 255 3.13 14.86 5.29
C CYS A 255 2.26 14.32 6.41
N LEU A 256 1.89 13.05 6.31
CA LEU A 256 1.43 12.27 7.43
C LEU A 256 2.41 11.10 7.63
N HIS A 257 2.91 10.96 8.85
CA HIS A 257 3.83 9.88 9.17
C HIS A 257 3.06 8.59 9.48
N PRO A 258 3.55 7.42 9.01
CA PRO A 258 4.80 7.22 8.26
C PRO A 258 4.66 7.35 6.73
N GLY A 259 5.43 8.24 6.09
CA GLY A 259 5.70 8.19 4.64
C GLY A 259 4.53 8.51 3.69
N LEU A 260 3.40 9.01 4.20
CA LEU A 260 2.23 9.37 3.40
C LEU A 260 2.26 10.86 3.06
N LEU A 261 2.03 11.18 1.80
CA LEU A 261 1.89 12.54 1.29
C LEU A 261 0.46 12.75 0.80
N VAL A 262 -0.18 13.83 1.25
CA VAL A 262 -1.53 14.22 0.83
C VAL A 262 -1.46 15.56 0.10
N GLY A 263 -1.92 15.58 -1.15
CA GLY A 263 -2.03 16.79 -1.94
C GLY A 263 -3.46 17.32 -1.95
N LEU A 264 -3.64 18.59 -1.62
CA LEU A 264 -4.92 19.30 -1.66
C LEU A 264 -4.91 20.38 -2.76
N TRP A 265 -6.06 20.59 -3.40
CA TRP A 265 -6.26 21.71 -4.31
C TRP A 265 -6.25 23.04 -3.53
N LYS A 266 -5.51 24.04 -4.02
CA LYS A 266 -5.43 25.35 -3.34
C LYS A 266 -6.74 26.13 -3.32
N LYS A 267 -7.63 25.92 -4.31
CA LYS A 267 -8.89 26.68 -4.41
C LYS A 267 -10.02 26.09 -3.59
N GLU A 268 -10.08 24.77 -3.54
CA GLU A 268 -11.21 24.02 -2.99
C GLU A 268 -10.86 23.36 -1.65
N GLU A 269 -9.57 23.25 -1.32
CA GLU A 269 -9.04 22.52 -0.16
C GLU A 269 -9.44 21.04 -0.12
N GLU A 270 -9.87 20.50 -1.26
CA GLU A 270 -10.25 19.11 -1.44
C GLU A 270 -9.06 18.24 -1.88
N LEU A 271 -9.18 16.93 -1.67
CA LEU A 271 -8.16 15.94 -2.05
C LEU A 271 -7.90 15.97 -3.56
N ALA A 272 -6.64 16.22 -3.94
CA ALA A 272 -6.17 16.12 -5.31
C ALA A 272 -5.59 14.72 -5.56
N PHE A 273 -4.61 14.33 -4.74
CA PHE A 273 -3.95 13.04 -4.80
C PHE A 273 -3.43 12.61 -3.43
N VAL A 274 -3.19 11.32 -3.28
CA VAL A 274 -2.49 10.73 -2.15
C VAL A 274 -1.31 9.94 -2.70
N MET A 275 -0.16 10.00 -2.04
CA MET A 275 1.05 9.29 -2.41
C MET A 275 1.64 8.63 -1.17
N ALA A 276 1.83 7.31 -1.18
CA ALA A 276 2.46 6.57 -0.09
C ALA A 276 3.84 6.10 -0.53
N ASN A 277 4.85 6.36 0.29
CA ASN A 277 6.22 5.91 0.06
C ASN A 277 6.54 4.78 1.04
N LEU A 278 6.80 3.61 0.49
CA LEU A 278 6.90 2.37 1.25
C LEU A 278 8.26 1.73 1.01
N HIS A 279 9.11 1.76 2.03
CA HIS A 279 10.41 1.11 2.02
C HIS A 279 10.27 -0.41 1.86
N PHE A 280 11.18 -1.07 1.13
CA PHE A 280 11.15 -2.51 0.85
C PHE A 280 11.40 -3.39 2.07
N HIS A 281 11.94 -2.82 3.14
CA HIS A 281 12.15 -3.53 4.40
C HIS A 281 10.83 -4.10 4.94
N HIS A 282 10.70 -5.42 4.86
CA HIS A 282 9.50 -6.19 5.19
C HIS A 282 8.19 -5.71 4.52
N LEU A 283 8.29 -5.07 3.36
CA LEU A 283 7.13 -4.51 2.67
C LEU A 283 6.09 -5.58 2.33
N VAL A 284 6.54 -6.71 1.79
CA VAL A 284 5.65 -7.78 1.35
C VAL A 284 4.98 -8.43 2.55
N GLU A 285 5.72 -8.65 3.63
CA GLU A 285 5.22 -9.21 4.88
C GLU A 285 4.16 -8.29 5.50
N ARG A 286 4.47 -7.00 5.63
CA ARG A 286 3.52 -5.97 6.11
C ARG A 286 2.26 -5.86 5.24
N SER A 287 2.40 -6.13 3.94
CA SER A 287 1.31 -6.02 2.98
C SER A 287 0.51 -7.31 2.77
N THR A 288 0.94 -8.45 3.34
CA THR A 288 0.30 -9.76 3.06
C THR A 288 0.02 -10.61 4.30
N LEU A 289 0.76 -10.43 5.40
CA LEU A 289 0.67 -11.28 6.59
C LEU A 289 -0.20 -10.69 7.70
N GLY A 290 -0.48 -9.39 7.66
CA GLY A 290 -1.37 -8.71 8.60
C GLY A 290 -2.85 -9.01 8.34
N SER A 291 -3.70 -8.39 9.16
CA SER A 291 -5.15 -8.47 9.02
C SER A 291 -5.71 -7.15 8.48
N ALA A 292 -7.00 -7.13 8.14
CA ALA A 292 -7.64 -5.90 7.65
C ALA A 292 -7.71 -4.77 8.70
N SER A 293 -7.63 -5.09 9.99
CA SER A 293 -7.82 -4.14 11.10
C SER A 293 -6.57 -3.93 11.96
N VAL A 294 -5.66 -4.89 11.96
CA VAL A 294 -4.44 -4.92 12.79
C VAL A 294 -3.22 -5.10 11.88
N PRO A 295 -2.21 -4.21 11.98
CA PRO A 295 -0.98 -4.34 11.21
C PRO A 295 -0.22 -5.62 11.53
N TYR A 296 0.62 -6.05 10.59
CA TYR A 296 1.56 -7.15 10.86
C TYR A 296 2.65 -6.69 11.83
N GLU A 297 2.79 -7.39 12.95
CA GLU A 297 3.90 -7.21 13.87
C GLU A 297 5.09 -8.05 13.41
N LEU A 298 6.24 -7.40 13.25
CA LEU A 298 7.47 -8.08 12.90
C LEU A 298 7.94 -8.94 14.08
N PRO A 299 8.57 -10.11 13.81
CA PRO A 299 9.21 -10.88 14.86
C PRO A 299 10.22 -10.00 15.62
N LEU A 300 10.18 -10.05 16.95
CA LEU A 300 11.10 -9.30 17.79
C LEU A 300 12.55 -9.68 17.44
N HIS A 301 13.38 -8.65 17.24
CA HIS A 301 14.81 -8.85 17.08
C HIS A 301 15.38 -9.49 18.35
N SER A 302 16.03 -10.64 18.21
CA SER A 302 16.83 -11.21 19.29
C SER A 302 18.13 -10.41 19.37
N PRO A 303 18.39 -9.69 20.47
CA PRO A 303 19.56 -8.84 20.56
C PRO A 303 20.83 -9.67 20.36
N PHE A 304 21.75 -9.13 19.58
CA PHE A 304 23.10 -9.67 19.51
C PHE A 304 23.85 -9.21 20.76
N LEU A 305 24.40 -10.16 21.52
CA LEU A 305 25.34 -9.83 22.60
C LEU A 305 26.57 -9.20 21.96
N ASP A 306 26.80 -7.92 22.22
CA ASP A 306 28.01 -7.21 21.80
C ASP A 306 29.21 -7.79 22.56
N ASP A 307 30.08 -8.50 21.84
CA ASP A 307 31.31 -9.09 22.39
C ASP A 307 32.38 -8.01 22.68
N SER A 308 32.14 -6.74 22.36
CA SER A 308 33.15 -5.68 22.42
C SER A 308 32.57 -4.29 22.67
N PRO A 309 31.99 -4.05 23.87
CA PRO A 309 31.40 -2.76 24.23
C PRO A 309 32.41 -1.61 24.23
N GLU A 310 33.72 -1.88 24.17
CA GLU A 310 34.79 -0.86 24.17
C GLU A 310 34.94 -0.10 22.83
N TYR A 311 34.51 -0.67 21.69
CA TYR A 311 34.80 -0.12 20.35
C TYR A 311 33.74 0.83 19.78
N GLY A 312 32.60 1.01 20.46
CA GLY A 312 31.52 1.89 20.00
C GLY A 312 30.79 1.35 18.76
N LEU A 313 29.71 2.01 18.35
CA LEU A 313 28.91 1.60 17.18
C LEU A 313 29.76 1.77 15.90
N HIS A 314 30.23 0.65 15.35
CA HIS A 314 31.09 0.60 14.18
C HIS A 314 30.53 -0.38 13.13
N GLY A 315 31.11 -0.38 11.93
CA GLY A 315 30.72 -1.32 10.88
C GLY A 315 29.37 -1.03 10.21
N TYR A 316 28.75 0.12 10.49
CA TYR A 316 27.47 0.50 9.89
C TYR A 316 27.63 0.76 8.39
N GLN A 317 26.60 0.41 7.65
CA GLN A 317 26.52 0.69 6.22
C GLN A 317 25.20 1.40 5.91
N LEU A 318 25.29 2.56 5.28
CA LEU A 318 24.13 3.36 4.91
C LEU A 318 23.94 3.33 3.40
N HIS A 319 22.74 3.00 2.97
CA HIS A 319 22.27 3.27 1.63
C HIS A 319 21.24 4.41 1.67
N VAL A 320 21.41 5.41 0.81
CA VAL A 320 20.50 6.55 0.67
C VAL A 320 20.07 6.67 -0.78
N ASP A 321 18.77 6.80 -1.00
CA ASP A 321 18.17 7.17 -2.28
C ASP A 321 17.32 8.43 -2.08
N MET A 322 17.45 9.39 -3.00
CA MET A 322 16.65 10.62 -3.01
C MET A 322 16.04 10.78 -4.39
N HIS A 323 14.71 10.85 -4.44
CA HIS A 323 13.98 10.81 -5.69
C HIS A 323 12.69 11.65 -5.64
N GLY A 324 12.09 11.90 -6.80
CA GLY A 324 10.88 12.71 -6.93
C GLY A 324 10.09 12.38 -8.18
N GLY A 325 8.94 11.72 -8.01
CA GLY A 325 8.02 11.43 -9.12
C GLY A 325 8.64 10.61 -10.27
N GLY A 326 9.48 9.63 -9.93
CA GLY A 326 10.15 8.74 -10.89
C GLY A 326 11.50 9.23 -11.41
N VAL A 327 11.98 10.39 -10.94
CA VAL A 327 13.34 10.90 -11.22
C VAL A 327 14.23 10.70 -9.99
N PHE A 328 15.43 10.17 -10.17
CA PHE A 328 16.43 9.98 -9.12
C PHE A 328 17.40 11.17 -9.08
N TYR A 329 17.66 11.68 -7.88
CA TYR A 329 18.56 12.81 -7.62
C TYR A 329 19.87 12.36 -7.00
N LEU A 330 19.82 11.36 -6.12
CA LEU A 330 20.97 10.76 -5.45
C LEU A 330 20.71 9.29 -5.23
N CYS A 331 21.72 8.45 -5.49
CA CYS A 331 21.75 7.09 -4.99
C CYS A 331 23.19 6.81 -4.53
N GLY A 332 23.37 6.57 -3.23
CA GLY A 332 24.68 6.46 -2.61
C GLY A 332 24.74 5.37 -1.56
N THR A 333 25.86 4.64 -1.50
CA THR A 333 26.12 3.66 -0.44
C THR A 333 27.43 4.00 0.27
N PHE A 334 27.36 4.20 1.58
CA PHE A 334 28.46 4.55 2.46
C PHE A 334 28.74 3.38 3.39
N ARG A 335 30.01 2.99 3.52
CA ARG A 335 30.42 1.80 4.28
C ARG A 335 31.36 2.18 5.41
N ASN A 336 31.47 1.27 6.37
CA ASN A 336 32.37 1.40 7.51
C ASN A 336 32.11 2.68 8.30
N LEU A 337 30.84 3.05 8.46
CA LEU A 337 30.45 4.17 9.29
C LEU A 337 30.67 3.77 10.76
N PHE A 338 31.24 4.69 11.52
CA PHE A 338 31.54 4.48 12.93
C PHE A 338 31.28 5.75 13.72
N THR A 339 31.00 5.58 15.00
CA THR A 339 30.91 6.67 15.97
C THR A 339 31.78 6.38 17.19
N LYS A 340 32.21 7.44 17.86
CA LYS A 340 32.99 7.34 19.10
C LYS A 340 32.04 7.55 20.28
N LYS A 341 32.27 6.86 21.40
CA LYS A 341 31.46 7.00 22.63
C LYS A 341 31.30 8.44 23.14
N GLY A 342 32.21 9.34 22.80
CA GLY A 342 32.12 10.77 23.14
C GLY A 342 31.18 11.61 22.28
N CYS A 343 30.43 11.03 21.34
CA CYS A 343 29.53 11.74 20.42
C CYS A 343 28.04 11.46 20.71
N ILE A 344 27.71 11.23 21.98
CA ILE A 344 26.33 11.10 22.46
C ILE A 344 25.88 12.48 22.96
N GLU A 345 24.86 13.04 22.31
CA GLU A 345 24.28 14.33 22.65
C GLU A 345 22.74 14.17 22.66
N ASP A 346 22.08 14.69 23.71
CA ASP A 346 20.62 14.69 23.85
C ASP A 346 19.93 13.32 23.69
N GLY A 347 20.61 12.23 24.08
CA GLY A 347 20.08 10.87 23.94
C GLY A 347 20.19 10.28 22.54
N TYR A 348 20.93 10.95 21.64
CA TYR A 348 21.21 10.48 20.29
C TYR A 348 22.71 10.27 20.08
N VAL A 349 23.05 9.26 19.28
CA VAL A 349 24.40 9.01 18.81
C VAL A 349 24.57 9.57 17.41
N LYS A 350 25.56 10.44 17.23
CA LYS A 350 25.86 11.07 15.95
C LYS A 350 26.70 10.16 15.06
N LEU A 351 26.21 9.86 13.86
CA LEU A 351 26.89 9.13 12.80
C LEU A 351 27.09 10.06 11.60
N VAL A 352 28.33 10.50 11.39
CA VAL A 352 28.68 11.39 10.26
C VAL A 352 28.91 10.54 9.02
N VAL A 353 28.15 10.80 7.97
CA VAL A 353 28.21 10.09 6.69
C VAL A 353 29.01 10.89 5.67
N ILE A 354 28.64 12.16 5.51
CA ILE A 354 29.36 13.12 4.67
C ILE A 354 29.84 14.24 5.60
N ASN A 355 31.15 14.42 5.66
CA ASN A 355 31.77 15.42 6.51
C ASN A 355 31.83 16.77 5.79
N PHE A 356 31.23 17.78 6.41
CA PHE A 356 31.26 19.17 5.96
C PHE A 356 32.68 19.68 5.65
N LYS A 357 33.68 19.24 6.42
CA LYS A 357 35.08 19.67 6.25
C LYS A 357 35.85 18.91 5.17
N ASN A 358 35.31 17.81 4.64
CA ASN A 358 35.98 16.98 3.65
C ASN A 358 35.31 17.12 2.27
N ASN A 359 35.81 18.05 1.46
CA ASN A 359 35.25 18.34 0.13
C ASN A 359 35.26 17.15 -0.84
N ARG A 360 36.04 16.09 -0.57
CA ARG A 360 36.06 14.87 -1.40
C ARG A 360 34.84 13.98 -1.18
N GLU A 361 34.12 14.16 -0.08
CA GLU A 361 32.90 13.41 0.26
C GLU A 361 31.63 14.11 -0.24
N HIS A 362 31.73 15.34 -0.74
CA HIS A 362 30.58 16.11 -1.21
C HIS A 362 30.04 15.53 -2.51
N LEU A 363 28.71 15.44 -2.62
CA LEU A 363 28.05 14.77 -3.74
C LEU A 363 27.06 15.70 -4.44
N PRO A 364 27.09 15.82 -5.78
CA PRO A 364 26.08 16.56 -6.51
C PRO A 364 24.74 15.80 -6.52
N LEU A 365 23.65 16.56 -6.50
CA LEU A 365 22.32 16.08 -6.83
C LEU A 365 22.10 16.23 -8.33
N ILE A 366 21.68 15.15 -8.96
CA ILE A 366 21.50 15.09 -10.41
C ILE A 366 20.17 15.75 -10.79
N GLY A 367 20.24 16.84 -11.56
CA GLY A 367 19.07 17.47 -12.15
C GLY A 367 18.23 18.32 -11.19
N LYS A 368 16.99 18.59 -11.59
CA LYS A 368 16.10 19.52 -10.86
C LYS A 368 15.39 18.81 -9.72
N VAL A 369 15.80 19.12 -8.49
CA VAL A 369 15.20 18.60 -7.27
C VAL A 369 13.77 19.10 -7.11
N GLY A 370 12.82 18.18 -7.01
CA GLY A 370 11.42 18.47 -6.73
C GLY A 370 10.56 17.22 -6.75
N LEU A 371 9.26 17.40 -6.61
CA LEU A 371 8.30 16.31 -6.58
C LEU A 371 7.31 16.50 -7.70
N ALA A 372 7.36 15.61 -8.69
CA ALA A 372 6.34 15.57 -9.72
C ALA A 372 5.07 14.89 -9.18
N TRP A 373 3.91 15.48 -9.47
CA TRP A 373 2.61 14.92 -9.16
C TRP A 373 1.73 14.98 -10.40
N LYS A 374 0.76 14.07 -10.47
CA LYS A 374 -0.20 14.01 -11.57
C LYS A 374 -1.56 13.52 -11.12
N THR A 375 -2.56 13.92 -11.87
CA THR A 375 -3.95 13.50 -11.77
C THR A 375 -4.44 13.11 -13.17
N ASN A 376 -5.74 12.81 -13.31
CA ASN A 376 -6.34 12.51 -14.61
C ASN A 376 -6.34 13.68 -15.61
N ILE A 377 -6.16 14.91 -15.12
CA ILE A 377 -6.33 16.14 -15.93
C ILE A 377 -5.13 17.06 -15.81
N PHE A 378 -4.57 17.18 -14.61
CA PHE A 378 -3.46 18.08 -14.31
C PHE A 378 -2.23 17.31 -13.87
N ASP A 379 -1.07 17.84 -14.22
CA ASP A 379 0.22 17.51 -13.65
C ASP A 379 0.89 18.77 -13.10
N GLY A 380 1.93 18.56 -12.30
CA GLY A 380 2.68 19.64 -11.72
C GLY A 380 3.98 19.18 -11.12
N PHE A 381 4.75 20.16 -10.66
CA PHE A 381 6.08 19.96 -10.12
C PHE A 381 6.29 20.91 -8.95
N ILE A 382 6.48 20.33 -7.77
CA ILE A 382 6.70 21.06 -6.53
C ILE A 382 8.21 21.14 -6.31
N LYS A 383 8.77 22.35 -6.40
CA LYS A 383 10.20 22.57 -6.18
C LYS A 383 10.56 22.28 -4.73
N SER A 384 11.81 21.86 -4.51
CA SER A 384 12.39 21.70 -3.17
C SER A 384 11.75 20.61 -2.30
N CYS A 385 10.81 19.81 -2.82
CA CYS A 385 10.28 18.64 -2.12
C CYS A 385 10.79 17.37 -2.79
N SER A 386 11.13 16.35 -2.01
CA SER A 386 11.58 15.06 -2.55
C SER A 386 11.20 13.95 -1.59
N ILE A 387 11.47 12.72 -1.96
CA ILE A 387 11.38 11.55 -1.09
C ILE A 387 12.82 11.14 -0.78
N VAL A 388 13.08 10.86 0.49
CA VAL A 388 14.35 10.29 0.96
C VAL A 388 14.08 8.90 1.51
N ASP A 389 14.81 7.94 0.96
CA ASP A 389 14.86 6.57 1.43
C ASP A 389 16.19 6.31 2.10
N ILE A 390 16.14 5.71 3.29
CA ILE A 390 17.32 5.35 4.06
C ILE A 390 17.23 3.88 4.44
N THR A 391 18.31 3.16 4.17
CA THR A 391 18.56 1.83 4.70
C THR A 391 19.89 1.82 5.44
N LEU A 392 19.83 1.81 6.77
CA LEU A 392 21.00 1.66 7.63
C LEU A 392 21.12 0.19 8.06
N LEU A 393 22.26 -0.42 7.78
CA LEU A 393 22.63 -1.76 8.22
C LEU A 393 23.58 -1.69 9.42
N ASP A 394 23.42 -2.63 10.34
CA ASP A 394 24.38 -2.87 11.41
C ASP A 394 25.63 -3.61 10.92
N GLU A 395 26.58 -3.87 11.83
CA GLU A 395 27.80 -4.63 11.57
C GLU A 395 27.56 -6.05 11.05
N HIS A 396 26.41 -6.64 11.38
CA HIS A 396 25.97 -7.96 10.93
C HIS A 396 25.23 -7.92 9.58
N ARG A 397 25.20 -6.75 8.93
CA ARG A 397 24.47 -6.48 7.68
C ARG A 397 22.96 -6.71 7.79
N LYS A 398 22.39 -6.61 9.00
CA LYS A 398 20.95 -6.63 9.19
C LYS A 398 20.39 -5.20 9.12
N PRO A 399 19.20 -5.01 8.52
CA PRO A 399 18.54 -3.71 8.52
C PRO A 399 18.27 -3.22 9.94
N PHE A 400 19.00 -2.19 10.35
CA PHE A 400 18.90 -1.55 11.65
C PHE A 400 17.86 -0.43 11.65
N TRP A 401 17.89 0.46 10.64
CA TRP A 401 16.93 1.55 10.49
C TRP A 401 16.55 1.74 9.03
N CYS A 402 15.24 1.70 8.75
CA CYS A 402 14.71 1.81 7.41
C CYS A 402 13.56 2.78 7.37
N LEU A 403 13.62 3.77 6.47
CA LEU A 403 12.52 4.72 6.27
C LEU A 403 12.42 5.14 4.81
N SER A 404 11.23 5.62 4.46
CA SER A 404 10.92 6.23 3.17
C SER A 404 9.95 7.36 3.48
N SER A 405 10.38 8.61 3.31
CA SER A 405 9.59 9.77 3.72
C SER A 405 9.71 10.93 2.74
N PRO A 406 8.60 11.64 2.45
CA PRO A 406 8.67 12.96 1.87
C PRO A 406 9.43 13.92 2.80
N VAL A 407 10.25 14.78 2.19
CA VAL A 407 11.03 15.82 2.86
C VAL A 407 10.98 17.11 2.03
N CYS A 408 11.25 18.24 2.68
CA CYS A 408 11.38 19.54 2.04
C CYS A 408 12.75 20.15 2.34
N MET A 409 13.38 20.63 1.30
CA MET A 409 14.59 21.43 1.34
C MET A 409 14.22 22.86 1.73
N ARG A 410 14.71 23.30 2.89
CA ARG A 410 14.46 24.63 3.45
C ARG A 410 15.71 25.48 3.36
N SER A 411 15.57 26.72 2.90
CA SER A 411 16.68 27.68 2.91
C SER A 411 17.10 27.98 4.35
N ALA A 412 18.42 28.01 4.59
CA ALA A 412 18.96 28.58 5.82
C ALA A 412 18.57 30.06 5.94
N ALA A 413 18.18 30.49 7.14
CA ALA A 413 17.87 31.91 7.41
C ALA A 413 19.14 32.77 7.55
N CYS A 414 20.26 32.15 7.92
CA CYS A 414 21.59 32.74 7.97
C CYS A 414 22.59 31.80 7.26
N PRO A 415 23.53 32.30 6.45
CA PRO A 415 24.61 31.48 5.92
C PRO A 415 25.43 30.90 7.07
N SER A 416 25.75 29.60 7.03
CA SER A 416 26.61 28.99 8.05
C SER A 416 28.04 29.54 7.91
N ASP A 417 28.73 29.76 9.03
CA ASP A 417 30.12 30.25 9.09
C ASP A 417 31.17 29.23 8.57
N GLY A 418 30.76 28.35 7.65
CA GLY A 418 31.57 27.30 7.04
C GLY A 418 32.48 27.78 5.91
N PRO A 419 33.49 27.00 5.51
CA PRO A 419 34.51 27.49 4.60
C PRO A 419 33.99 27.59 3.16
N ASN A 420 34.10 28.79 2.58
CA ASN A 420 34.28 29.10 1.15
C ASN A 420 33.31 28.51 0.11
N PHE A 421 32.09 28.11 0.48
CA PHE A 421 31.05 27.92 -0.53
C PHE A 421 30.25 29.22 -0.66
N LEU A 422 30.37 29.91 -1.80
CA LEU A 422 29.69 31.18 -2.08
C LEU A 422 28.17 31.03 -2.32
N GLY A 423 27.61 29.84 -2.11
CA GLY A 423 26.25 29.46 -2.47
C GLY A 423 25.25 29.49 -1.32
N GLN A 424 23.97 29.65 -1.65
CA GLN A 424 22.86 29.56 -0.69
C GLN A 424 22.83 28.15 -0.05
N THR A 425 22.76 28.10 1.29
CA THR A 425 22.66 26.86 2.07
C THR A 425 21.22 26.43 2.28
N TYR A 426 20.98 25.13 2.23
CA TYR A 426 19.70 24.49 2.46
C TYR A 426 19.81 23.31 3.41
N TYR A 427 18.74 23.03 4.14
CA TYR A 427 18.62 21.90 5.05
C TYR A 427 17.51 20.96 4.63
N VAL A 428 17.77 19.66 4.78
CA VAL A 428 16.78 18.60 4.68
C VAL A 428 16.80 17.82 5.98
N ASP A 429 15.70 17.89 6.71
CA ASP A 429 15.54 17.27 8.02
C ASP A 429 14.42 16.22 8.00
N TYR A 430 14.67 15.10 8.67
CA TYR A 430 13.67 14.11 8.99
C TYR A 430 13.86 13.62 10.42
N MET A 431 12.78 13.32 11.14
CA MET A 431 12.85 12.78 12.49
C MET A 431 11.67 11.84 12.77
N ASP A 432 11.97 10.71 13.39
CA ASP A 432 10.99 9.80 13.97
C ASP A 432 11.43 9.34 15.38
N THR A 433 10.77 8.32 15.91
CA THR A 433 11.07 7.74 17.22
C THR A 433 12.42 7.02 17.28
N GLU A 434 12.95 6.61 16.12
CA GLU A 434 14.16 5.80 16.01
C GLU A 434 15.41 6.66 15.77
N GLY A 435 15.26 7.78 15.06
CA GLY A 435 16.37 8.68 14.78
C GLY A 435 16.00 9.96 14.04
N ARG A 436 17.02 10.74 13.74
CA ARG A 436 16.96 11.96 12.92
C ARG A 436 17.98 11.89 11.79
N VAL A 437 17.59 12.42 10.65
CA VAL A 437 18.44 12.64 9.47
C VAL A 437 18.59 14.14 9.31
N HIS A 438 19.82 14.59 9.14
CA HIS A 438 20.13 15.97 8.80
C HIS A 438 21.07 15.99 7.59
N ALA A 439 20.66 16.67 6.53
CA ALA A 439 21.50 16.92 5.38
C ALA A 439 21.62 18.42 5.12
N GLU A 440 22.84 18.87 4.87
CA GLU A 440 23.17 20.22 4.45
C GLU A 440 23.52 20.23 2.98
N LEU A 441 22.87 21.11 2.22
CA LEU A 441 23.08 21.28 0.79
C LEU A 441 23.49 22.70 0.47
N VAL A 442 24.29 22.86 -0.57
CA VAL A 442 24.70 24.16 -1.10
C VAL A 442 24.34 24.22 -2.57
N TRP A 443 23.75 25.32 -3.00
CA TRP A 443 23.55 25.61 -4.42
C TRP A 443 24.83 26.20 -5.02
N ILE A 444 25.38 25.57 -6.06
CA ILE A 444 26.55 26.07 -6.77
C ILE A 444 26.09 26.71 -8.07
N GLU A 445 26.29 28.03 -8.21
CA GLU A 445 25.82 28.79 -9.37
C GLU A 445 26.58 28.41 -10.65
N GLU A 446 27.86 28.07 -10.55
CA GLU A 446 28.71 27.74 -11.69
C GLU A 446 28.30 26.45 -12.40
N THR A 447 27.81 25.47 -11.64
CA THR A 447 27.38 24.17 -12.17
C THR A 447 25.86 24.04 -12.27
N GLU A 448 25.10 25.01 -11.74
CA GLU A 448 23.63 24.95 -11.60
C GLU A 448 23.13 23.66 -10.89
N GLU A 449 23.87 23.22 -9.88
CA GLU A 449 23.62 21.96 -9.17
C GLU A 449 23.62 22.17 -7.65
N TYR A 450 22.84 21.33 -6.96
CA TYR A 450 22.91 21.23 -5.50
C TYR A 450 23.99 20.23 -5.11
N PHE A 451 24.82 20.55 -4.14
CA PHE A 451 25.78 19.63 -3.54
C PHE A 451 25.39 19.33 -2.10
N ILE A 452 25.32 18.05 -1.74
CA ILE A 452 25.27 17.63 -0.34
C ILE A 452 26.67 17.78 0.22
N VAL A 453 26.82 18.72 1.15
CA VAL A 453 28.09 19.03 1.81
C VAL A 453 28.16 18.39 3.20
N SER A 454 27.03 18.07 3.81
CA SER A 454 26.99 17.27 5.03
C SER A 454 25.78 16.35 5.08
N LEU A 455 25.97 15.15 5.61
CA LEU A 455 24.92 14.18 5.89
C LEU A 455 25.23 13.51 7.22
N VAL A 456 24.31 13.61 8.16
CA VAL A 456 24.46 13.11 9.53
C VAL A 456 23.20 12.37 9.94
N LEU A 457 23.38 11.18 10.49
CA LEU A 457 22.32 10.43 11.17
C LEU A 457 22.49 10.55 12.67
N TYR A 458 21.38 10.73 13.37
CA TYR A 458 21.30 10.75 14.82
C TYR A 458 20.44 9.57 15.25
N LEU A 459 21.06 8.55 15.86
CA LEU A 459 20.38 7.33 16.25
C LEU A 459 19.99 7.40 17.72
N SER A 460 18.74 7.07 18.05
CA SER A 460 18.30 7.05 19.44
C SER A 460 19.08 6.01 20.24
N VAL A 461 19.65 6.41 21.39
CA VAL A 461 20.34 5.49 22.30
C VAL A 461 19.39 4.38 22.75
N ALA A 462 18.10 4.69 22.98
CA ALA A 462 17.11 3.70 23.37
C ALA A 462 16.95 2.59 22.31
N LYS A 463 16.99 2.94 21.03
CA LYS A 463 16.93 1.97 19.93
C LYS A 463 18.19 1.10 19.88
N ILE A 464 19.35 1.71 20.01
CA ILE A 464 20.65 1.00 20.01
C ILE A 464 20.68 -0.01 21.16
N ASN A 465 20.36 0.44 22.36
CA ASN A 465 20.28 -0.37 23.57
C ASN A 465 19.34 -1.56 23.41
N HIS A 466 18.16 -1.34 22.83
CA HIS A 466 17.21 -2.40 22.52
C HIS A 466 17.75 -3.40 21.48
N TRP A 467 18.45 -2.92 20.45
CA TRP A 467 18.99 -3.76 19.37
C TRP A 467 20.15 -4.65 19.82
N PHE A 468 21.06 -4.13 20.65
CA PHE A 468 22.24 -4.86 21.12
C PHE A 468 22.09 -5.42 22.54
N GLY A 469 20.90 -5.30 23.15
CA GLY A 469 20.63 -5.81 24.50
C GLY A 469 21.45 -5.13 25.61
N GLN A 470 21.91 -3.90 25.37
CA GLN A 470 22.64 -3.11 26.36
C GLN A 470 21.61 -2.31 27.18
N ASN A 471 21.45 -2.62 28.46
CA ASN A 471 20.58 -1.85 29.36
C ASN A 471 21.27 -0.59 29.87
#